data_AF-A0A3R5TFP2-F1
#
_entry.id   AF-A0A3R5TFP2-F1
#
_cell.length_a   1.000
_cell.length_b   1.000
_cell.length_c   1.000
_cell.angle_alpha   90.00
_cell.angle_beta   90.00
_cell.angle_gamma   90.00
#
_symmetry.space_group_name_H-M   'P 1'
#
loop_
_entity.id
_entity.type
_entity.pdbx_description
1 polymer ?
#
loop_
_entity_poly.entity_id
_entity_poly.type
_entity_poly.pdbx_seq_one_letter_code
_entity_poly.pdbx_strand_id
1 'polypeptide(L)'
;MFPVNVNCWFCNMDSTVQYGVKNSWDCPKCDQYNGFNEDGDYNKEIPAMYDSSVNNIVGCQQAEFLTASNMGRQFCVKCHGNNHLKVKLLAGFSPLNWDDYDNEFMLHKENIEQSYGTCENCQLMVDTEIEKQDHLLSRKVMQYHQQKAAEYMERNSHKEKEQENNIPIVRKYIEFIIFMKFKDH
;
A
#
# COMPACT_ATOMS: atom_id res chain seq x y z
N MET A 1 -0.31 31.74 -0.23
CA MET A 1 -0.92 30.40 -0.27
C MET A 1 0.08 29.41 0.34
N PHE A 2 -0.33 28.61 1.32
CA PHE A 2 0.60 27.77 2.09
C PHE A 2 0.79 26.39 1.44
N PRO A 3 2.03 25.88 1.29
CA PRO A 3 2.29 24.53 0.80
C PRO A 3 1.94 23.48 1.88
N VAL A 4 1.53 22.30 1.43
CA VAL A 4 1.27 21.13 2.28
C VAL A 4 1.85 19.87 1.66
N ASN A 5 2.28 18.95 2.50
CA ASN A 5 2.69 17.62 2.08
C ASN A 5 1.45 16.72 2.00
N VAL A 6 1.34 16.01 0.88
CA VAL A 6 0.29 15.05 0.56
C VAL A 6 0.95 13.78 0.04
N ASN A 7 0.28 12.65 0.21
CA ASN A 7 0.74 11.36 -0.28
C ASN A 7 -0.10 10.91 -1.48
N CYS A 8 0.55 10.37 -2.50
CA CYS A 8 -0.16 9.84 -3.67
C CYS A 8 -0.76 8.46 -3.36
N TRP A 9 -2.07 8.30 -3.56
CA TRP A 9 -2.77 7.03 -3.34
C TRP A 9 -2.24 5.87 -4.21
N PHE A 10 -1.73 6.18 -5.41
CA PHE A 10 -1.34 5.16 -6.40
C PHE A 10 0.11 4.69 -6.26
N CYS A 11 1.04 5.62 -6.09
CA CYS A 11 2.47 5.30 -6.02
C CYS A 11 3.06 5.43 -4.61
N ASN A 12 2.25 5.85 -3.64
CA ASN A 12 2.64 6.06 -2.23
C ASN A 12 3.83 7.03 -2.05
N MET A 13 4.10 7.88 -3.05
CA MET A 13 5.14 8.91 -2.97
C MET A 13 4.55 10.22 -2.42
N ASP A 14 5.28 10.84 -1.50
CA ASP A 14 4.93 12.15 -0.98
C ASP A 14 5.20 13.24 -2.04
N SER A 15 4.36 14.26 -2.04
CA SER A 15 4.46 15.44 -2.90
C SER A 15 4.05 16.68 -2.12
N THR A 16 4.57 17.84 -2.53
CA THR A 16 4.20 19.13 -1.95
C THR A 16 3.28 19.87 -2.91
N VAL A 17 2.07 20.19 -2.47
CA VAL A 17 1.06 20.92 -3.25
C VAL A 17 0.57 22.14 -2.50
N GLN A 18 -0.15 23.03 -3.17
CA GLN A 18 -0.76 24.17 -2.49
C GLN A 18 -1.98 23.71 -1.68
N TYR A 19 -2.20 24.30 -0.50
CA TYR A 19 -3.27 23.89 0.42
C TYR A 19 -4.65 23.76 -0.25
N GLY A 20 -5.00 24.71 -1.14
CA GLY A 20 -6.29 24.74 -1.82
C GLY A 20 -6.54 23.59 -2.80
N VAL A 21 -5.49 22.89 -3.24
CA VAL A 21 -5.57 21.78 -4.20
C VAL A 21 -5.12 20.45 -3.60
N LYS A 22 -5.04 20.35 -2.26
CA LYS A 22 -4.59 19.14 -1.56
C LYS A 22 -5.40 17.87 -1.89
N ASN A 23 -6.63 18.03 -2.38
CA ASN A 23 -7.53 16.96 -2.85
C ASN A 23 -7.86 17.12 -4.34
N SER A 24 -7.04 17.81 -5.13
CA SER A 24 -7.26 17.99 -6.57
C SER A 24 -5.92 18.22 -7.29
N TRP A 25 -5.08 17.20 -7.36
CA TRP A 25 -3.73 17.33 -7.93
C TRP A 25 -3.30 16.08 -8.69
N ASP A 26 -2.51 16.25 -9.74
CA ASP A 26 -1.90 15.15 -10.49
C ASP A 26 -0.51 14.85 -9.91
N CYS A 27 -0.23 13.57 -9.68
CA CYS A 27 1.04 13.17 -9.09
C CYS A 27 2.21 13.35 -10.07
N PRO A 28 3.28 14.09 -9.73
CA PRO A 28 4.42 14.30 -10.65
C PRO A 28 5.30 13.06 -10.86
N LYS A 29 4.95 11.92 -10.24
CA LYS A 29 5.69 10.66 -10.34
C LYS A 29 5.00 9.62 -11.23
N CYS A 30 3.69 9.50 -11.15
CA CYS A 30 2.92 8.49 -11.88
C CYS A 30 1.80 9.07 -12.75
N ASP A 31 1.67 10.40 -12.79
CA ASP A 31 0.68 11.15 -13.55
C ASP A 31 -0.78 10.81 -13.21
N GLN A 32 -1.01 10.10 -12.10
CA GLN A 32 -2.35 9.76 -11.63
C GLN A 32 -2.96 10.92 -10.84
N TYR A 33 -4.25 11.16 -11.07
CA TYR A 33 -5.01 12.19 -10.38
C TYR A 33 -5.36 11.77 -8.95
N ASN A 34 -5.12 12.66 -7.98
CA ASN A 34 -5.41 12.47 -6.56
C ASN A 34 -6.46 13.49 -6.12
N GLY A 35 -7.71 13.06 -6.17
CA GLY A 35 -8.85 13.84 -5.71
C GLY A 35 -10.12 13.02 -5.62
N PHE A 36 -10.63 12.85 -4.40
CA PHE A 36 -11.75 11.96 -4.11
C PHE A 36 -12.89 12.70 -3.38
N ASN A 37 -14.12 12.23 -3.56
CA ASN A 37 -15.26 12.62 -2.74
C ASN A 37 -15.29 11.79 -1.42
N GLU A 38 -16.28 12.04 -0.56
CA GLU A 38 -16.40 11.33 0.72
C GLU A 38 -16.66 9.83 0.56
N ASP A 39 -17.25 9.42 -0.57
CA ASP A 39 -17.55 8.03 -0.92
C ASP A 39 -16.37 7.30 -1.60
N GLY A 40 -15.26 8.01 -1.85
CA GLY A 40 -14.04 7.47 -2.46
C GLY A 40 -14.00 7.47 -3.99
N ASP A 41 -15.03 8.01 -4.66
CA ASP A 41 -15.02 8.23 -6.11
C ASP A 41 -14.26 9.52 -6.46
N TYR A 42 -13.88 9.70 -7.72
CA TYR A 42 -13.19 10.90 -8.16
C TYR A 42 -14.06 12.14 -8.01
N ASN A 43 -13.48 13.22 -7.51
CA ASN A 43 -14.16 14.52 -7.40
C ASN A 43 -14.19 15.32 -8.72
N LYS A 44 -13.79 14.68 -9.82
CA LYS A 44 -13.92 15.17 -11.19
C LYS A 44 -14.26 14.00 -12.10
N GLU A 45 -14.94 14.29 -13.20
CA GLU A 45 -15.11 13.30 -14.25
C GLU A 45 -13.74 12.93 -14.86
N ILE A 46 -13.53 11.64 -15.07
CA ILE A 46 -12.36 11.11 -15.78
C ILE A 46 -12.86 10.40 -17.04
N PRO A 47 -13.02 11.12 -18.17
CA PRO A 47 -13.54 10.55 -19.42
C PRO A 47 -12.80 9.30 -19.90
N ALA A 48 -11.48 9.24 -19.66
CA ALA A 48 -10.63 8.08 -19.90
C ALA A 48 -11.14 6.76 -19.30
N MET A 49 -11.97 6.80 -18.25
CA MET A 49 -12.55 5.60 -17.63
C MET A 49 -13.66 4.94 -18.45
N TYR A 50 -14.39 5.70 -19.29
CA TYR A 50 -15.56 5.18 -20.02
C TYR A 50 -15.50 5.46 -21.53
N ASP A 51 -14.63 6.37 -21.97
CA ASP A 51 -14.37 6.64 -23.37
C ASP A 51 -12.93 6.24 -23.71
N SER A 52 -12.80 5.10 -24.38
CA SER A 52 -11.49 4.59 -24.81
C SER A 52 -10.78 5.50 -25.83
N SER A 53 -11.51 6.39 -26.52
CA SER A 53 -10.93 7.27 -27.54
C SER A 53 -10.07 8.40 -26.95
N VAL A 54 -10.30 8.74 -25.68
CA VAL A 54 -9.55 9.77 -24.94
C VAL A 54 -8.45 9.17 -24.05
N ASN A 55 -8.31 7.85 -24.03
CA ASN A 55 -7.15 7.22 -23.41
C ASN A 55 -5.90 7.56 -24.23
N ASN A 56 -4.99 8.31 -23.62
CA ASN A 56 -3.62 8.34 -24.11
C ASN A 56 -3.16 6.89 -24.20
N ILE A 57 -2.63 6.46 -25.35
CA ILE A 57 -2.03 5.14 -25.53
C ILE A 57 -0.72 5.13 -24.72
N VAL A 58 -0.85 5.15 -23.40
CA VAL A 58 0.16 4.64 -22.48
C VAL A 58 -0.10 3.15 -22.52
N GLY A 59 0.33 2.51 -23.63
CA GLY A 59 0.46 1.07 -23.63
C GLY A 59 1.23 0.76 -22.36
N CYS A 60 0.61 0.02 -21.45
CA CYS A 60 1.36 -0.65 -20.39
C CYS A 60 2.56 -1.22 -21.15
N GLN A 61 3.79 -0.72 -20.89
CA GLN A 61 4.98 -1.35 -21.45
C GLN A 61 4.74 -2.80 -21.09
N GLN A 62 4.48 -3.63 -22.10
CA GLN A 62 4.29 -5.05 -21.87
C GLN A 62 5.58 -5.40 -21.17
N ALA A 63 5.52 -5.58 -19.84
CA ALA A 63 6.65 -5.99 -19.05
C ALA A 63 7.17 -7.18 -19.81
N GLU A 64 8.38 -7.03 -20.37
CA GLU A 64 8.91 -7.82 -21.47
C GLU A 64 8.41 -9.24 -21.33
N PHE A 65 7.53 -9.64 -22.26
CA PHE A 65 6.83 -10.91 -22.23
C PHE A 65 7.83 -11.98 -21.83
N LEU A 66 7.64 -12.50 -20.61
CA LEU A 66 8.58 -13.31 -19.85
C LEU A 66 9.49 -14.11 -20.78
N THR A 67 10.77 -13.73 -20.83
CA THR A 67 11.79 -14.50 -21.56
C THR A 67 11.66 -15.97 -21.18
N ALA A 68 11.71 -16.86 -22.17
CA ALA A 68 11.51 -18.32 -22.09
C ALA A 68 12.32 -19.05 -20.99
N SER A 69 13.25 -18.35 -20.34
CA SER A 69 14.06 -18.77 -19.20
C SER A 69 13.27 -19.14 -17.92
N ASN A 70 11.99 -18.79 -17.80
CA ASN A 70 11.15 -19.09 -16.62
C ASN A 70 10.14 -20.25 -16.82
N MET A 71 10.27 -21.04 -17.89
CA MET A 71 9.34 -22.15 -18.19
C MET A 71 9.31 -23.29 -17.16
N GLY A 72 10.18 -23.27 -16.13
CA GLY A 72 10.21 -24.30 -15.08
C GLY A 72 9.21 -24.11 -13.93
N ARG A 73 8.51 -22.96 -13.85
CA ARG A 73 7.58 -22.62 -12.75
C ARG A 73 6.25 -22.09 -13.27
N GLN A 74 5.63 -22.84 -14.17
CA GLN A 74 4.34 -22.48 -14.73
C GLN A 74 3.34 -23.59 -14.47
N PHE A 75 2.07 -23.21 -14.28
CA PHE A 75 0.98 -24.16 -14.26
C PHE A 75 1.01 -25.06 -15.49
N CYS A 76 0.56 -26.30 -15.35
CA CYS A 76 0.38 -27.15 -16.52
C CYS A 76 -0.60 -26.49 -17.50
N VAL A 77 -0.48 -26.79 -18.80
CA VAL A 77 -1.25 -26.14 -19.87
C VAL A 77 -2.76 -26.15 -19.57
N LYS A 78 -3.27 -27.26 -19.02
CA LYS A 78 -4.67 -27.38 -18.59
C LYS A 78 -5.03 -26.40 -17.47
N CYS A 79 -4.26 -26.37 -16.38
CA CYS A 79 -4.53 -25.47 -15.26
C CYS A 79 -4.36 -24.00 -15.66
N HIS A 80 -3.41 -23.69 -16.53
CA HIS A 80 -3.26 -22.34 -17.08
C HIS A 80 -4.51 -21.92 -17.87
N GLY A 81 -5.01 -22.78 -18.77
CA GLY A 81 -6.25 -22.53 -19.50
C GLY A 81 -7.48 -22.44 -18.59
N ASN A 82 -7.59 -23.32 -17.59
CA ASN A 82 -8.66 -23.30 -16.61
C ASN A 82 -8.67 -21.99 -15.82
N ASN A 83 -7.52 -21.49 -15.36
CA ASN A 83 -7.44 -20.21 -14.65
C ASN A 83 -8.00 -19.06 -15.48
N HIS A 84 -7.68 -18.99 -16.79
CA HIS A 84 -8.26 -17.99 -17.69
C HIS A 84 -9.78 -18.13 -17.81
N LEU A 85 -10.28 -19.36 -17.91
CA LEU A 85 -11.71 -19.62 -18.00
C LEU A 85 -12.45 -19.24 -16.71
N LYS A 86 -11.88 -19.55 -15.54
CA LYS A 86 -12.44 -19.17 -14.23
C LYS A 86 -12.66 -17.65 -14.14
N VAL A 87 -11.66 -16.86 -14.53
CA VAL A 87 -11.76 -15.39 -14.53
C VAL A 87 -12.92 -14.92 -15.42
N LYS A 88 -13.04 -15.47 -16.63
CA LYS A 88 -14.15 -15.14 -17.54
C LYS A 88 -15.52 -15.49 -16.99
N LEU A 89 -15.65 -16.67 -16.36
CA LEU A 89 -16.92 -17.15 -15.80
C LEU A 89 -17.33 -16.35 -14.55
N LEU A 90 -16.36 -15.92 -13.74
CA LEU A 90 -16.61 -15.05 -12.59
C LEU A 90 -16.99 -13.63 -13.05
N ALA A 91 -16.29 -13.09 -14.05
CA ALA A 91 -16.60 -11.76 -14.60
C ALA A 91 -17.97 -11.70 -15.30
N GLY A 92 -18.44 -12.83 -15.84
CA GLY A 92 -19.76 -12.95 -16.47
C GLY A 92 -20.90 -13.27 -15.51
N PHE A 93 -20.67 -13.30 -14.19
CA PHE A 93 -21.71 -13.57 -13.23
C PHE A 93 -22.76 -12.45 -13.19
N SER A 94 -24.03 -12.82 -13.16
CA SER A 94 -25.15 -11.93 -12.89
C SER A 94 -26.10 -12.63 -11.92
N PRO A 95 -26.44 -12.02 -10.78
CA PRO A 95 -27.38 -12.61 -9.84
C PRO A 95 -28.77 -12.71 -10.46
N LEU A 96 -29.52 -13.73 -10.06
CA LEU A 96 -30.96 -13.85 -10.34
C LEU A 96 -31.75 -12.99 -9.36
N ASN A 97 -31.35 -12.98 -8.10
CA ASN A 97 -31.89 -12.13 -7.05
C ASN A 97 -30.78 -11.27 -6.42
N TRP A 98 -30.92 -9.94 -6.52
CA TRP A 98 -29.97 -9.00 -5.93
C TRP A 98 -29.93 -9.07 -4.40
N ASP A 99 -31.04 -9.42 -3.75
CA ASP A 99 -31.10 -9.55 -2.28
C ASP A 99 -30.36 -10.80 -1.77
N ASP A 100 -30.05 -11.76 -2.66
CA ASP A 100 -29.34 -13.01 -2.34
C ASP A 100 -27.98 -13.10 -3.08
N TYR A 101 -27.47 -11.97 -3.55
CA TYR A 101 -26.26 -11.88 -4.37
C TYR A 101 -25.08 -12.67 -3.77
N ASP A 102 -24.82 -12.51 -2.47
CA ASP A 102 -23.66 -13.12 -1.82
C ASP A 102 -23.72 -14.65 -1.86
N ASN A 103 -24.89 -15.23 -1.57
CA ASN A 103 -25.05 -16.68 -1.57
C ASN A 103 -24.99 -17.23 -3.00
N GLU A 104 -25.67 -16.58 -3.95
CA GLU A 104 -25.62 -16.96 -5.36
C GLU A 104 -24.20 -16.90 -5.94
N PHE A 105 -23.47 -15.83 -5.62
CA PHE A 105 -22.09 -15.64 -6.06
C PHE A 105 -21.16 -16.71 -5.47
N MET A 106 -21.31 -17.02 -4.17
CA MET A 106 -20.51 -18.04 -3.51
C MET A 106 -20.77 -19.44 -4.10
N LEU A 107 -22.03 -19.81 -4.33
CA LEU A 107 -22.39 -21.07 -5.00
C LEU A 107 -21.83 -21.14 -6.42
N HIS A 108 -21.93 -20.05 -7.19
CA HIS A 108 -21.38 -19.97 -8.54
C HIS A 108 -19.86 -20.15 -8.54
N LYS A 109 -19.18 -19.47 -7.63
CA LYS A 109 -17.73 -19.60 -7.43
C LYS A 109 -17.34 -21.03 -7.07
N GLU A 110 -18.03 -21.66 -6.12
CA GLU A 110 -17.78 -23.05 -5.72
C GLU A 110 -17.96 -24.02 -6.90
N ASN A 111 -19.00 -23.85 -7.71
CA ASN A 111 -19.23 -24.66 -8.90
C ASN A 111 -18.10 -24.51 -9.94
N ILE A 112 -17.60 -23.28 -10.13
CA ILE A 112 -16.46 -23.01 -11.00
C ILE A 112 -15.19 -23.69 -10.46
N GLU A 113 -14.93 -23.59 -9.15
CA GLU A 113 -13.77 -24.24 -8.52
C GLU A 113 -13.83 -25.77 -8.61
N GLN A 114 -15.00 -26.37 -8.41
CA GLN A 114 -15.19 -27.82 -8.57
C GLN A 114 -14.96 -28.27 -10.03
N SER A 115 -15.42 -27.48 -11.00
CA SER A 115 -15.35 -27.85 -12.42
C SER A 115 -13.97 -27.57 -13.05
N TYR A 116 -13.31 -26.50 -12.63
CA TYR A 116 -12.09 -25.98 -13.24
C TYR A 116 -10.93 -25.84 -12.26
N GLY A 117 -11.00 -26.55 -11.13
CA GLY A 117 -9.99 -26.53 -10.08
C GLY A 117 -8.58 -26.85 -10.56
N THR A 118 -7.61 -26.38 -9.78
CA THR A 118 -6.19 -26.65 -9.99
C THR A 118 -5.90 -28.11 -9.69
N CYS A 119 -5.07 -28.78 -10.52
CA CYS A 119 -4.66 -30.15 -10.22
C CYS A 119 -3.68 -30.18 -9.04
N GLU A 120 -3.58 -31.33 -8.36
CA GLU A 120 -2.75 -31.51 -7.16
C GLU A 120 -1.29 -31.03 -7.35
N ASN A 121 -0.64 -31.39 -8.45
CA ASN A 121 0.73 -30.94 -8.73
C ASN A 121 0.85 -29.41 -8.86
N CYS A 122 -0.14 -28.78 -9.48
CA CYS A 122 -0.16 -27.32 -9.61
C CYS A 122 -0.53 -26.65 -8.28
N GLN A 123 -1.35 -27.30 -7.46
CA GLN A 123 -1.71 -26.81 -6.13
C GLN A 123 -0.48 -26.82 -5.21
N LEU A 124 0.30 -27.91 -5.21
CA LEU A 124 1.56 -27.98 -4.46
C LEU A 124 2.53 -26.87 -4.84
N MET A 125 2.61 -26.51 -6.13
CA MET A 125 3.43 -25.39 -6.58
C MET A 125 2.94 -24.05 -6.02
N VAL A 126 1.63 -23.84 -5.98
CA VAL A 126 1.02 -22.64 -5.39
C VAL A 126 1.33 -22.56 -3.91
N ASP A 127 1.07 -23.64 -3.17
CA ASP A 127 1.25 -23.70 -1.73
C ASP A 127 2.72 -23.45 -1.36
N THR A 128 3.65 -24.08 -2.08
CA THR A 128 5.10 -23.87 -1.88
C THR A 128 5.51 -22.41 -2.11
N GLU A 129 4.95 -21.76 -3.14
CA GLU A 129 5.29 -20.37 -3.43
C GLU A 129 4.64 -19.41 -2.41
N ILE A 130 3.43 -19.70 -1.94
CA ILE A 130 2.77 -18.95 -0.84
C ILE A 130 3.62 -19.06 0.43
N GLU A 131 3.98 -20.26 0.87
CA GLU A 131 4.81 -20.47 2.06
C GLU A 131 6.14 -19.70 1.96
N LYS A 132 6.77 -19.75 0.79
CA LYS A 132 8.00 -19.01 0.52
C LYS A 132 7.79 -17.50 0.65
N GLN A 133 6.70 -16.96 0.10
CA GLN A 133 6.37 -15.53 0.20
C GLN A 133 6.03 -15.14 1.64
N ASP A 134 5.27 -15.95 2.36
CA ASP A 134 4.92 -15.72 3.76
C ASP A 134 6.16 -15.66 4.65
N HIS A 135 7.12 -16.57 4.44
CA HIS A 135 8.40 -16.52 5.14
C HIS A 135 9.19 -15.26 4.84
N LEU A 136 9.22 -14.81 3.57
CA LEU A 136 9.91 -13.59 3.18
C LEU A 136 9.23 -12.34 3.78
N LEU A 137 7.90 -12.27 3.71
CA LEU A 137 7.12 -11.18 4.28
C LEU A 137 7.27 -11.13 5.79
N SER A 138 7.17 -12.28 6.47
CA SER A 138 7.38 -12.38 7.92
C SER A 138 8.74 -11.82 8.33
N ARG A 139 9.82 -12.19 7.62
CA ARG A 139 11.16 -11.62 7.89
C ARG A 139 11.21 -10.11 7.68
N LYS A 140 10.63 -9.59 6.59
CA LYS A 140 10.60 -8.15 6.32
C LYS A 140 9.81 -7.38 7.38
N VAL A 141 8.66 -7.91 7.79
CA VAL A 141 7.82 -7.35 8.85
C VAL A 141 8.57 -7.34 10.18
N MET A 142 9.24 -8.44 10.54
CA MET A 142 10.08 -8.50 11.74
C MET A 142 11.22 -7.47 11.69
N GLN A 143 11.92 -7.35 10.56
CA GLN A 143 12.99 -6.37 10.38
C GLN A 143 12.47 -4.94 10.49
N TYR A 144 11.31 -4.64 9.90
CA TYR A 144 10.65 -3.35 10.02
C TYR A 144 10.34 -3.01 11.48
N HIS A 145 9.77 -3.96 12.23
CA HIS A 145 9.50 -3.76 13.66
C HIS A 145 10.77 -3.58 14.48
N GLN A 146 11.84 -4.31 14.18
CA GLN A 146 13.15 -4.14 14.84
C GLN A 146 13.73 -2.75 14.58
N GLN A 147 13.69 -2.28 13.33
CA GLN A 147 14.15 -0.93 12.97
C GLN A 147 13.33 0.15 13.70
N LYS A 148 12.00 0.01 13.71
CA LYS A 148 11.13 0.95 14.43
C LYS A 148 11.36 0.95 15.94
N ALA A 149 11.64 -0.20 16.54
CA ALA A 149 11.99 -0.30 17.95
C ALA A 149 13.35 0.38 18.25
N ALA A 150 14.35 0.17 17.40
CA ALA A 150 15.66 0.83 17.53
C ALA A 150 15.54 2.36 17.40
N GLU A 151 14.82 2.85 16.38
CA GLU A 151 14.54 4.29 16.20
C GLU A 151 13.86 4.90 17.44
N TYR A 152 12.92 4.18 18.06
CA TYR A 152 12.23 4.62 19.27
C TYR A 152 13.17 4.70 20.48
N MET A 153 14.02 3.67 20.67
CA MET A 153 15.01 3.64 21.74
C MET A 153 16.04 4.76 21.59
N GLU A 154 16.58 4.98 20.39
CA GLU A 154 17.51 6.07 20.10
C GLU A 154 16.86 7.43 20.42
N ARG A 155 15.65 7.66 19.91
CA ARG A 155 14.92 8.92 20.13
C ARG A 155 14.67 9.19 21.62
N ASN A 156 14.35 8.16 22.40
CA ASN A 156 14.16 8.32 23.85
C ASN A 156 15.47 8.54 24.59
N SER A 157 16.56 7.87 24.19
CA SER A 157 17.88 8.10 24.78
C SER A 157 18.40 9.53 24.54
N HIS A 158 18.09 10.12 23.37
CA HIS A 158 18.40 11.51 23.08
C HIS A 158 17.59 12.47 23.96
N LYS A 159 16.29 12.20 24.16
CA LYS A 159 15.45 12.99 25.09
C LYS A 159 15.94 12.92 26.53
N GLU A 160 16.31 11.73 27.01
CA GLU A 160 16.86 11.55 28.37
C GLU A 160 18.17 12.34 28.55
N LYS A 161 19.09 12.28 27.57
CA LYS A 161 20.34 13.05 27.60
C LYS A 161 20.11 14.57 27.51
N GLU A 162 19.15 15.04 26.71
CA GLU A 162 18.78 16.46 26.67
C GLU A 162 18.18 16.92 28.00
N GLN A 163 17.38 16.07 28.65
CA GLN A 163 16.80 16.34 29.96
C GLN A 163 17.88 16.37 31.05
N GLU A 164 18.80 15.41 31.06
CA GLU A 164 19.97 15.40 31.95
C GLU A 164 20.89 16.60 31.74
N ASN A 165 21.17 17.00 30.51
CA ASN A 165 22.03 18.15 30.22
C ASN A 165 21.38 19.50 30.62
N ASN A 166 20.04 19.58 30.63
CA ASN A 166 19.33 20.77 31.09
C ASN A 166 19.29 20.90 32.62
N ILE A 167 19.42 19.81 33.39
CA ILE A 167 19.39 19.84 34.87
C ILE A 167 20.54 20.70 35.45
N PRO A 168 21.82 20.55 35.03
CA PRO A 168 22.92 21.42 35.47
C PRO A 168 22.74 22.89 35.08
N ILE A 169 22.14 23.17 33.91
CA ILE A 169 21.92 24.54 33.43
C ILE A 169 20.86 25.23 34.30
N VAL A 170 19.73 24.55 34.55
CA VAL A 170 18.68 25.05 35.45
C VAL A 170 19.23 25.24 36.86
N ARG A 171 20.03 24.28 37.36
CA ARG A 171 20.68 24.38 38.68
C ARG A 171 21.62 25.58 38.76
N LYS A 172 22.49 25.80 37.77
CA LYS A 172 23.38 26.99 37.72
C LYS A 172 22.58 28.30 37.65
N TYR A 173 21.47 28.32 36.93
CA TYR A 173 20.61 29.48 36.84
C TYR A 173 19.92 29.79 38.19
N ILE A 174 19.45 28.76 38.89
CA ILE A 174 18.90 28.87 40.24
C ILE A 174 19.97 29.34 41.23
N GLU A 175 21.16 28.74 41.21
CA GLU A 175 22.31 29.14 42.05
C GLU A 175 22.71 30.61 41.78
N PHE A 176 22.67 31.06 40.53
CA PHE A 176 22.91 32.46 40.15
C PHE A 176 21.81 33.41 40.67
N ILE A 177 20.53 33.04 40.56
CA ILE A 177 19.42 33.84 41.09
C ILE A 177 19.51 33.93 42.62
N ILE A 178 19.84 32.84 43.30
CA ILE A 178 20.06 32.82 44.75
C ILE A 178 21.23 33.74 45.09
N PHE A 179 22.38 33.60 44.42
CA PHE A 179 23.55 34.45 44.64
C PHE A 179 23.22 35.95 44.46
N MET A 180 22.48 36.31 43.42
CA MET A 180 22.04 37.69 43.18
C MET A 180 21.10 38.20 44.27
N LYS A 181 20.19 37.36 44.79
CA LYS A 181 19.28 37.75 45.87
C LYS A 181 19.95 37.92 47.24
N PHE A 182 21.10 37.29 47.47
CA PHE A 182 21.82 37.33 48.75
C PHE A 182 23.07 38.22 48.74
N LYS A 183 23.34 38.96 47.66
CA LYS A 183 24.50 39.87 47.55
C LYS A 183 24.20 41.31 47.98
N ASP A 184 22.93 41.66 48.21
CA ASP A 184 22.48 43.01 48.56
C ASP A 184 22.11 43.19 50.05
N HIS A 185 22.64 42.33 50.93
CA HIS A 185 22.58 42.47 52.39
C HIS A 185 23.97 42.32 53.01
#